data_AF-A0A2N1R798-F1
#
_entry.id   AF-A0A2N1R798-F1
#
_cell.length_a   1.000
_cell.length_b   1.000
_cell.length_c   1.000
_cell.angle_alpha   90.00
_cell.angle_beta   90.00
_cell.angle_gamma   90.00
#
_symmetry.space_group_name_H-M   'P 1'
#
loop_
_entity.id
_entity.type
_entity.pdbx_description
1 polymer ?
#
loop_
_entity_poly.entity_id
_entity_poly.type
_entity_poly.pdbx_seq_one_letter_code
_entity_poly.pdbx_strand_id
1 'polypeptide(L)'
;MLAVATVSSGCASLGDPFLLSFDTNARYQSEAVTAEGIDAYKSTLIVAGDVAESGKVQRYFEAALRYDPTNTEAARYLALVEDYRANRFAAAVKDADILLKKRGRSSDDEYRLLMAVRKAQAIYPRDDATVRLVRATVEPRKQYVAARLAEVGTMRATVSPDSRESAREKVSVDAFKIVLKVRDVEPGNMDGSKAFRELKSEISSIVEKRIAAVEALVAKGSFDEARSTLSLVKDLDSKIGGTFEPEIAKSEYGLYLAWAKYYEGRKEWSKADSRIHSALLIQKGGDAMALQKRIASAAAAEERGSSFGAGLVNLDRYIASGELLRAQRLLASLSKTTSKSSERAELDKRRRQMVDALAGIYSSAVAAYRAERFKDAVTAFETVVAIDSTYEDAAEYLDKARTKQKLLDQY
;
A
#
# COMPACT_ATOMS: atom_id res chain seq x y z
N MET A 1 12.18 -35.04 -18.16
CA MET A 1 13.09 -33.95 -17.74
C MET A 1 12.30 -32.65 -17.75
N LEU A 2 11.95 -32.14 -16.57
CA LEU A 2 11.29 -30.83 -16.42
C LEU A 2 12.36 -29.74 -16.59
N ALA A 3 12.18 -28.82 -17.54
CA ALA A 3 12.96 -27.59 -17.62
C ALA A 3 12.18 -26.46 -16.94
N VAL A 4 12.73 -25.97 -15.84
CA VAL A 4 12.28 -24.78 -15.11
C VAL A 4 12.81 -23.55 -15.84
N ALA A 5 11.92 -22.67 -16.30
CA ALA A 5 12.30 -21.37 -16.84
C ALA A 5 12.34 -20.34 -15.71
N THR A 6 13.55 -20.02 -15.25
CA THR A 6 13.84 -18.89 -14.38
C THR A 6 13.72 -17.58 -15.18
N VAL A 7 12.78 -16.71 -14.81
CA VAL A 7 12.71 -15.33 -15.30
C VAL A 7 13.70 -14.49 -14.50
N SER A 8 14.87 -14.22 -15.08
CA SER A 8 15.82 -13.25 -14.57
C SER A 8 15.58 -11.88 -15.18
N SER A 9 15.49 -10.88 -14.30
CA SER A 9 15.35 -9.46 -14.59
C SER A 9 16.50 -8.96 -15.44
N GLY A 10 16.23 -8.68 -16.72
CA GLY A 10 17.19 -8.10 -17.65
C GLY A 10 16.63 -6.83 -18.29
N CYS A 11 17.39 -5.74 -18.22
CA CYS A 11 17.16 -4.50 -18.97
C CYS A 11 17.15 -4.78 -20.47
N ALA A 12 15.99 -5.11 -21.03
CA ALA A 12 15.78 -5.16 -22.47
C ALA A 12 15.36 -3.77 -22.95
N SER A 13 16.18 -3.14 -23.78
CA SER A 13 15.71 -2.03 -24.60
C SER A 13 14.58 -2.54 -25.49
N LEU A 14 13.45 -1.81 -25.56
CA LEU A 14 12.32 -2.06 -26.46
C LEU A 14 12.68 -1.77 -27.94
N GLY A 15 13.83 -2.27 -28.39
CA GLY A 15 14.19 -2.43 -29.79
C GLY A 15 14.29 -3.92 -30.04
N ASP A 16 13.58 -4.40 -31.06
CA ASP A 16 13.51 -5.80 -31.51
C ASP A 16 14.80 -6.59 -31.22
N PRO A 17 14.77 -7.70 -30.45
CA PRO A 17 13.80 -8.79 -30.59
C PRO A 17 13.37 -9.39 -29.22
N PHE A 18 12.29 -8.92 -28.60
CA PHE A 18 11.75 -9.59 -27.41
C PHE A 18 10.84 -10.79 -27.77
N LEU A 19 10.55 -11.01 -29.06
CA LEU A 19 9.65 -12.06 -29.55
C LEU A 19 10.16 -12.76 -30.83
N LEU A 20 11.45 -13.13 -30.90
CA LEU A 20 11.89 -14.10 -31.91
C LEU A 20 11.94 -15.51 -31.30
N SER A 21 10.88 -16.29 -31.52
CA SER A 21 10.99 -17.69 -31.93
C SER A 21 9.66 -18.45 -32.07
N PHE A 22 8.52 -17.82 -32.37
CA PHE A 22 7.37 -18.55 -32.90
C PHE A 22 6.64 -17.70 -33.93
N ASP A 23 6.24 -18.34 -35.03
CA ASP A 23 5.47 -17.84 -36.18
C ASP A 23 4.09 -17.31 -35.71
N THR A 24 4.13 -16.23 -34.93
CA THR A 24 2.99 -15.68 -34.19
C THR A 24 2.37 -14.59 -35.05
N ASN A 25 1.06 -14.70 -35.24
CA ASN A 25 0.27 -13.74 -36.01
C ASN A 25 0.53 -12.31 -35.52
N ALA A 26 0.85 -11.38 -36.43
CA ALA A 26 1.11 -9.97 -36.11
C ALA A 26 -0.02 -9.32 -35.29
N ARG A 27 -1.27 -9.74 -35.51
CA ARG A 27 -2.42 -9.33 -34.70
C ARG A 27 -2.29 -9.77 -33.24
N TYR A 28 -1.88 -11.01 -33.00
CA TYR A 28 -1.67 -11.53 -31.65
C TYR A 28 -0.54 -10.78 -30.93
N GLN A 29 0.55 -10.47 -31.65
CA GLN A 29 1.65 -9.66 -31.10
C GLN A 29 1.16 -8.25 -30.73
N SER A 30 0.35 -7.62 -31.59
CA SER A 30 -0.27 -6.32 -31.30
C SER A 30 -1.16 -6.37 -30.06
N GLU A 31 -2.02 -7.38 -29.94
CA GLU A 31 -2.92 -7.57 -28.79
C GLU A 31 -2.14 -7.79 -27.48
N ALA A 32 -1.08 -8.61 -27.50
CA ALA A 32 -0.24 -8.87 -26.33
C ALA A 32 0.47 -7.60 -25.83
N VAL A 33 1.11 -6.86 -26.73
CA VAL A 33 1.79 -5.60 -26.38
C VAL A 33 0.79 -4.53 -25.90
N THR A 34 -0.42 -4.53 -26.47
CA THR A 34 -1.52 -3.66 -26.01
C THR A 34 -1.90 -3.96 -24.58
N ALA A 35 -2.07 -5.24 -24.22
CA ALA A 35 -2.42 -5.64 -22.86
C ALA A 35 -1.36 -5.21 -21.84
N GLU A 36 -0.07 -5.44 -22.14
CA GLU A 36 1.03 -4.96 -21.29
C GLU A 36 1.04 -3.43 -21.15
N GLY A 37 0.79 -2.71 -22.25
CA GLY A 37 0.68 -1.26 -22.26
C GLY A 37 -0.48 -0.75 -21.38
N ILE A 38 -1.63 -1.43 -21.38
CA ILE A 38 -2.79 -1.09 -20.54
C ILE A 38 -2.46 -1.27 -19.07
N ASP A 39 -1.80 -2.37 -18.70
CA ASP A 39 -1.40 -2.62 -17.32
C ASP A 39 -0.37 -1.58 -16.84
N ALA A 40 0.59 -1.23 -17.70
CA ALA A 40 1.55 -0.16 -17.43
C ALA A 40 0.86 1.21 -17.30
N TYR A 41 -0.09 1.53 -18.19
CA TYR A 41 -0.88 2.77 -18.12
C TYR A 41 -1.62 2.89 -16.78
N LYS A 42 -2.35 1.85 -16.38
CA LYS A 42 -3.12 1.83 -15.13
C LYS A 42 -2.22 1.93 -13.91
N SER A 43 -1.22 1.06 -13.81
CA SER A 43 -0.35 1.00 -12.63
C SER A 43 0.57 2.21 -12.49
N THR A 44 1.18 2.65 -13.60
CA THR A 44 2.27 3.63 -13.58
C THR A 44 1.74 5.06 -13.75
N LEU A 45 0.81 5.31 -14.68
CA LEU A 45 0.32 6.67 -14.94
C LEU A 45 -0.89 7.04 -14.10
N ILE A 46 -1.86 6.13 -13.95
CA ILE A 46 -3.09 6.42 -13.22
C ILE A 46 -2.90 6.25 -11.71
N VAL A 47 -2.40 5.09 -11.28
CA VAL A 47 -2.22 4.79 -9.85
C VAL A 47 -0.99 5.50 -9.29
N ALA A 48 0.20 5.30 -9.87
CA ALA A 48 1.42 5.91 -9.34
C ALA A 48 1.61 7.39 -9.72
N GLY A 49 0.93 7.86 -10.78
CA GLY A 49 1.07 9.25 -11.24
C GLY A 49 2.44 9.57 -11.82
N ASP A 50 3.23 8.56 -12.20
CA ASP A 50 4.62 8.74 -12.65
C ASP A 50 4.68 9.26 -14.08
N VAL A 51 4.83 10.57 -14.18
CA VAL A 51 4.87 11.27 -15.47
C VAL A 51 6.15 11.00 -16.25
N ALA A 52 7.26 10.65 -15.57
CA ALA A 52 8.53 10.39 -16.24
C ALA A 52 8.47 9.11 -17.11
N GLU A 53 7.66 8.13 -16.68
CA GLU A 53 7.48 6.86 -17.40
C GLU A 53 6.44 6.96 -18.55
N SER A 54 5.76 8.09 -18.71
CA SER A 54 4.72 8.25 -19.74
C SER A 54 5.22 8.00 -21.16
N GLY A 55 6.45 8.38 -21.48
CA GLY A 55 7.08 8.08 -22.77
C GLY A 55 7.39 6.59 -22.97
N LYS A 56 7.64 5.83 -21.90
CA LYS A 56 7.81 4.37 -21.97
C LYS A 56 6.46 3.69 -22.19
N VAL A 57 5.43 4.13 -21.47
CA VAL A 57 4.05 3.62 -21.64
C VAL A 57 3.55 3.87 -23.06
N GLN A 58 3.79 5.05 -23.62
CA GLN A 58 3.47 5.38 -25.01
C GLN A 58 4.06 4.38 -26.02
N ARG A 59 5.33 3.96 -25.82
CA ARG A 59 6.03 3.05 -26.74
C ARG A 59 5.38 1.68 -26.85
N TYR A 60 4.66 1.20 -25.84
CA TYR A 60 3.89 -0.05 -25.96
C TYR A 60 2.84 0.09 -27.05
N PHE A 61 2.04 1.16 -27.01
CA PHE A 61 0.97 1.36 -27.99
C PHE A 61 1.51 1.70 -29.38
N GLU A 62 2.61 2.44 -29.48
CA GLU A 62 3.30 2.66 -30.76
C GLU A 62 3.82 1.34 -31.35
N ALA A 63 4.38 0.45 -30.53
CA ALA A 63 4.83 -0.87 -30.97
C ALA A 63 3.65 -1.76 -31.40
N ALA A 64 2.56 -1.78 -30.63
CA ALA A 64 1.34 -2.51 -30.99
C ALA A 64 0.78 -2.06 -32.35
N LEU A 65 0.78 -0.75 -32.63
CA LEU A 65 0.32 -0.20 -33.91
C LEU A 65 1.30 -0.45 -35.07
N ARG A 66 2.58 -0.72 -34.80
CA ARG A 66 3.52 -1.19 -35.85
C ARG A 66 3.22 -2.63 -36.26
N TYR A 67 2.80 -3.48 -35.33
CA TYR A 67 2.40 -4.86 -35.64
C TYR A 67 1.02 -4.93 -36.31
N ASP A 68 0.05 -4.15 -35.84
CA ASP A 68 -1.29 -4.03 -36.44
C ASP A 68 -1.78 -2.57 -36.39
N PRO A 69 -1.70 -1.83 -37.52
CA PRO A 69 -2.18 -0.45 -37.60
C PRO A 69 -3.70 -0.31 -37.41
N THR A 70 -4.47 -1.39 -37.51
CA THR A 70 -5.93 -1.40 -37.35
C THR A 70 -6.38 -1.69 -35.92
N ASN A 71 -5.44 -1.92 -34.99
CA ASN A 71 -5.73 -2.15 -33.58
C ASN A 71 -6.31 -0.88 -32.93
N THR A 72 -7.64 -0.81 -32.92
CA THR A 72 -8.39 0.32 -32.35
C THR A 72 -8.17 0.53 -30.85
N GLU A 73 -7.86 -0.54 -30.10
CA GLU A 73 -7.61 -0.44 -28.66
C GLU A 73 -6.25 0.22 -28.40
N ALA A 74 -5.20 -0.21 -29.10
CA ALA A 74 -3.89 0.42 -29.04
C ALA A 74 -3.96 1.90 -29.42
N ALA A 75 -4.68 2.25 -30.49
CA ALA A 75 -4.89 3.63 -30.92
C ALA A 75 -5.61 4.47 -29.84
N ARG A 76 -6.66 3.91 -29.23
CA ARG A 76 -7.38 4.57 -28.13
C ARG A 76 -6.47 4.84 -26.95
N TYR A 77 -5.72 3.85 -26.48
CA TYR A 77 -4.85 4.04 -25.32
C TYR A 77 -3.64 4.93 -25.62
N LEU A 78 -3.13 4.92 -26.85
CA LEU A 78 -2.12 5.90 -27.28
C LEU A 78 -2.65 7.34 -27.13
N ALA A 79 -3.89 7.60 -27.55
CA ALA A 79 -4.53 8.90 -27.35
C ALA A 79 -4.71 9.24 -25.86
N LEU A 80 -5.12 8.27 -25.03
CA LEU A 80 -5.24 8.48 -23.57
C LEU A 80 -3.91 8.81 -22.89
N VAL A 81 -2.81 8.19 -23.32
CA VAL A 81 -1.46 8.51 -22.85
C VAL A 81 -1.07 9.91 -23.28
N GLU A 82 -1.37 10.30 -24.51
CA GLU A 82 -1.03 11.63 -25.01
C GLU A 82 -1.84 12.73 -24.33
N ASP A 83 -3.14 12.53 -24.11
CA ASP A 83 -3.98 13.45 -23.33
C ASP A 83 -3.46 13.59 -21.90
N TYR A 84 -3.06 12.48 -21.27
CA TYR A 84 -2.43 12.50 -19.95
C TYR A 84 -1.16 13.35 -19.97
N ARG A 85 -0.26 13.12 -20.94
CA ARG A 85 1.00 13.87 -21.09
C ARG A 85 0.76 15.35 -21.32
N ALA A 86 -0.12 15.71 -22.25
CA ALA A 86 -0.47 17.09 -22.58
C ALA A 86 -1.03 17.83 -21.36
N ASN A 87 -1.94 17.22 -20.62
CA ASN A 87 -2.51 17.80 -19.40
C ASN A 87 -1.45 18.01 -18.31
N ARG A 88 -0.60 17.01 -18.07
CA ARG A 88 0.49 17.10 -17.08
C ARG A 88 1.54 18.12 -17.48
N PHE A 89 1.80 18.26 -18.78
CA PHE A 89 2.71 19.24 -19.33
C PHE A 89 2.17 20.67 -19.16
N ALA A 90 0.93 20.91 -19.60
CA ALA A 90 0.29 22.22 -19.49
C ALA A 90 0.23 22.69 -18.02
N ALA A 91 -0.07 21.79 -17.09
CA ALA A 91 -0.02 22.06 -15.65
C ALA A 91 1.39 22.44 -15.18
N ALA A 92 2.43 21.68 -15.59
CA ALA A 92 3.81 21.94 -15.21
C ALA A 92 4.32 23.29 -15.75
N VAL A 93 4.03 23.62 -17.01
CA VAL A 93 4.38 24.92 -17.62
C VAL A 93 3.69 26.06 -16.89
N LYS A 94 2.38 25.92 -16.61
CA LYS A 94 1.61 26.92 -15.86
C LYS A 94 2.19 27.16 -14.47
N ASP A 95 2.50 26.11 -13.73
CA ASP A 95 3.07 26.20 -12.39
C ASP A 95 4.44 26.92 -12.43
N ALA A 96 5.29 26.56 -13.39
CA ALA A 96 6.59 27.20 -13.59
C ALA A 96 6.44 28.70 -13.93
N ASP A 97 5.53 29.06 -14.84
CA ASP A 97 5.30 30.45 -15.23
C ASP A 97 4.73 31.30 -14.07
N ILE A 98 3.87 30.72 -13.24
CA ILE A 98 3.37 31.38 -12.01
C ILE A 98 4.53 31.66 -11.05
N LEU A 99 5.38 30.66 -10.81
CA LEU A 99 6.50 30.79 -9.87
C LEU A 99 7.58 31.76 -10.40
N LEU A 100 7.86 31.76 -11.70
CA LEU A 100 8.80 32.71 -12.31
C LEU A 100 8.39 34.17 -12.09
N LYS A 101 7.08 34.45 -12.15
CA LYS A 101 6.53 35.81 -11.94
C LYS A 101 6.48 36.22 -10.46
N LYS A 102 6.55 35.28 -9.53
CA LYS A 102 6.50 35.54 -8.08
C LYS A 102 7.75 36.30 -7.63
N ARG A 103 7.56 37.46 -6.97
CA ARG A 103 8.64 38.21 -6.31
C ARG A 103 8.93 37.62 -4.93
N GLY A 104 10.21 37.54 -4.56
CA GLY A 104 10.62 37.02 -3.24
C GLY A 104 10.30 35.54 -3.03
N ARG A 105 10.73 34.67 -3.95
CA ARG A 105 10.55 33.22 -3.84
C ARG A 105 11.28 32.67 -2.61
N SER A 106 10.62 31.81 -1.84
CA SER A 106 11.27 31.01 -0.81
C SER A 106 12.11 29.88 -1.44
N SER A 107 12.92 29.19 -0.63
CA SER A 107 13.64 27.99 -1.10
C SER A 107 12.69 26.88 -1.55
N ASP A 108 11.52 26.74 -0.93
CA ASP A 108 10.51 25.76 -1.36
C ASP A 108 9.80 26.20 -2.65
N ASP A 109 9.55 27.50 -2.86
CA ASP A 109 9.06 28.01 -4.14
C ASP A 109 10.05 27.73 -5.27
N GLU A 110 11.34 27.96 -5.00
CA GLU A 110 12.42 27.73 -5.97
C GLU A 110 12.53 26.23 -6.31
N TYR A 111 12.47 25.35 -5.31
CA TYR A 111 12.41 23.90 -5.54
C TYR A 111 11.22 23.52 -6.43
N ARG A 112 10.01 24.01 -6.11
CA ARG A 112 8.80 23.73 -6.89
C ARG A 112 8.92 24.20 -8.33
N LEU A 113 9.51 25.37 -8.56
CA LEU A 113 9.76 25.91 -9.89
C LEU A 113 10.66 24.96 -10.67
N LEU A 114 11.80 24.59 -10.10
CA LEU A 114 12.79 23.73 -10.77
C LEU A 114 12.22 22.33 -11.05
N MET A 115 11.41 21.78 -10.14
CA MET A 115 10.71 20.51 -10.36
C MET A 115 9.64 20.60 -11.45
N ALA A 116 8.89 21.70 -11.53
CA ALA A 116 7.92 21.94 -12.60
C ALA A 116 8.60 22.01 -13.97
N VAL A 117 9.74 22.72 -14.08
CA VAL A 117 10.53 22.77 -15.32
C VAL A 117 11.06 21.39 -15.70
N ARG A 118 11.57 20.61 -14.74
CA ARG A 118 12.02 19.23 -15.02
C ARG A 118 10.90 18.33 -15.49
N LYS A 119 9.71 18.46 -14.91
CA LYS A 119 8.53 17.71 -15.34
C LYS A 119 8.15 18.07 -16.77
N ALA A 120 8.13 19.35 -17.12
CA ALA A 120 7.90 19.79 -18.50
C ALA A 120 8.96 19.21 -19.45
N GLN A 121 10.23 19.25 -19.05
CA GLN A 121 11.36 18.69 -19.80
C GLN A 121 11.28 17.17 -19.99
N ALA A 122 10.80 16.43 -18.99
CA ALA A 122 10.62 14.98 -19.08
C ALA A 122 9.51 14.58 -20.05
N ILE A 123 8.45 15.39 -20.19
CA ILE A 123 7.32 15.08 -21.06
C ILE A 123 7.62 15.48 -22.51
N TYR A 124 7.92 16.77 -22.76
CA TYR A 124 8.21 17.31 -24.09
C TYR A 124 9.51 18.13 -24.05
N PRO A 125 10.68 17.48 -24.16
CA PRO A 125 11.98 18.13 -24.01
C PRO A 125 12.29 19.19 -25.08
N ARG A 126 11.63 19.11 -26.23
CA ARG A 126 11.86 19.99 -27.39
C ARG A 126 10.77 21.04 -27.61
N ASP A 127 9.74 21.06 -26.75
CA ASP A 127 8.68 22.07 -26.84
C ASP A 127 9.24 23.47 -26.53
N ASP A 128 8.75 24.50 -27.22
CA ASP A 128 9.23 25.87 -27.07
C ASP A 128 9.07 26.40 -25.64
N ALA A 129 7.97 26.05 -24.95
CA ALA A 129 7.77 26.42 -23.55
C ALA A 129 8.79 25.72 -22.65
N THR A 130 9.08 24.44 -22.88
CA THR A 130 10.15 23.72 -22.17
C THR A 130 11.50 24.39 -22.38
N VAL A 131 11.89 24.64 -23.63
CA VAL A 131 13.19 25.24 -23.96
C VAL A 131 13.33 26.62 -23.32
N ARG A 132 12.27 27.44 -23.35
CA ARG A 132 12.21 28.73 -22.67
C ARG A 132 12.41 28.59 -21.15
N LEU A 133 11.65 27.70 -20.51
CA LEU A 133 11.70 27.49 -19.06
C LEU A 133 13.06 26.94 -18.60
N VAL A 134 13.63 26.00 -19.34
CA VAL A 134 14.97 25.45 -19.07
C VAL A 134 16.02 26.55 -19.15
N ARG A 135 15.98 27.41 -20.18
CA ARG A 135 16.90 28.55 -20.30
C ARG A 135 16.71 29.57 -19.18
N ALA A 136 15.47 29.91 -18.84
CA ALA A 136 15.15 30.87 -17.79
C ALA A 136 15.58 30.42 -16.38
N THR A 137 15.73 29.11 -16.18
CA THR A 137 16.05 28.52 -14.87
C THR A 137 17.49 28.02 -14.72
N VAL A 138 18.38 28.27 -15.70
CA VAL A 138 19.79 27.84 -15.61
C VAL A 138 20.48 28.41 -14.36
N GLU A 139 20.41 29.73 -14.19
CA GLU A 139 21.07 30.41 -13.07
C GLU A 139 20.37 30.16 -11.73
N PRO A 140 19.02 30.26 -11.62
CA PRO A 140 18.32 29.89 -10.39
C PRO A 140 18.62 28.46 -9.93
N ARG A 141 18.78 27.51 -10.85
CA ARG A 141 19.15 26.14 -10.52
C ARG A 141 20.54 26.03 -9.88
N LYS A 142 21.54 26.70 -10.45
CA LYS A 142 22.91 26.73 -9.89
C LYS A 142 22.92 27.35 -8.50
N GLN A 143 22.23 28.48 -8.33
CA GLN A 143 22.12 29.18 -7.05
C GLN A 143 21.40 28.32 -6.00
N TYR A 144 20.31 27.65 -6.39
CA TYR A 144 19.60 26.73 -5.51
C TYR A 144 20.52 25.62 -5.02
N VAL A 145 21.21 24.92 -5.92
CA VAL A 145 22.13 23.82 -5.57
C VAL A 145 23.24 24.32 -4.62
N ALA A 146 23.91 25.43 -4.98
CA ALA A 146 24.97 25.99 -4.15
C ALA A 146 24.48 26.40 -2.75
N ALA A 147 23.34 27.09 -2.67
CA ALA A 147 22.77 27.52 -1.39
C ALA A 147 22.33 26.34 -0.51
N ARG A 148 21.72 25.30 -1.10
CA ARG A 148 21.30 24.10 -0.36
C ARG A 148 22.50 23.30 0.16
N LEU A 149 23.57 23.17 -0.63
CA LEU A 149 24.80 22.50 -0.18
C LEU A 149 25.53 23.29 0.91
N ALA A 150 25.56 24.63 0.82
CA ALA A 150 26.09 25.49 1.87
C ALA A 150 25.27 25.40 3.18
N GLU A 151 23.95 25.32 3.07
CA GLU A 151 23.05 25.09 4.21
C GLU A 151 23.35 23.76 4.90
N VAL A 152 23.55 22.68 4.14
CA VAL A 152 23.98 21.38 4.67
C VAL A 152 25.30 21.48 5.42
N GLY A 153 26.29 22.17 4.86
CA GLY A 153 27.57 22.41 5.54
C GLY A 153 27.41 23.17 6.86
N THR A 154 26.60 24.23 6.85
CA THR A 154 26.31 25.05 8.04
C THR A 154 25.58 24.24 9.12
N MET A 155 24.56 23.47 8.74
CA MET A 155 23.82 22.60 9.65
C MET A 155 24.73 21.57 10.31
N ARG A 156 25.58 20.90 9.53
CA ARG A 156 26.50 19.89 10.06
C ARG A 156 27.56 20.49 10.99
N ALA A 157 27.96 21.74 10.77
CA ALA A 157 28.87 22.46 11.67
C ALA A 157 28.24 22.81 13.04
N THR A 158 26.92 22.73 13.19
CA THR A 158 26.25 22.99 14.49
C THR A 158 26.39 21.85 15.50
N VAL A 159 26.81 20.66 15.07
CA VAL A 159 26.97 19.48 15.91
C VAL A 159 28.42 19.01 15.93
N SER A 160 28.85 18.53 17.09
CA SER A 160 30.19 18.00 17.34
C SER A 160 30.14 16.53 17.81
N PRO A 161 31.29 15.83 17.86
CA PRO A 161 31.38 14.50 18.47
C PRO A 161 30.92 14.44 19.94
N ASP A 162 30.90 15.58 20.65
CA ASP A 162 30.43 15.67 22.04
C ASP A 162 28.93 16.03 22.15
N SER A 163 28.28 16.36 21.03
CA SER A 163 26.85 16.66 21.00
C SER A 163 26.01 15.43 21.35
N ARG A 164 24.78 15.65 21.83
CA ARG A 164 23.84 14.53 22.07
C ARG A 164 23.60 13.76 20.78
N GLU A 165 23.54 12.42 20.86
CA GLU A 165 23.34 11.56 19.70
C GLU A 165 22.05 11.93 18.94
N SER A 166 20.95 12.15 19.65
CA SER A 166 19.68 12.58 19.04
C SER A 166 19.76 13.90 18.28
N ALA A 167 20.63 14.82 18.70
CA ALA A 167 20.86 16.08 17.99
C ALA A 167 21.65 15.83 16.70
N ARG A 168 22.69 14.99 16.75
CA ARG A 168 23.47 14.59 15.55
C ARG A 168 22.59 13.88 14.53
N GLU A 169 21.80 12.89 14.96
CA GLU A 169 20.91 12.16 14.07
C GLU A 169 19.91 13.09 13.38
N LYS A 170 19.30 14.01 14.13
CA LYS A 170 18.39 14.99 13.56
C LYS A 170 19.06 15.82 12.46
N VAL A 171 20.26 16.32 12.72
CA VAL A 171 21.02 17.10 11.73
C VAL A 171 21.37 16.26 10.50
N SER A 172 21.82 15.01 10.66
CA SER A 172 22.10 14.12 9.52
C SER A 172 20.85 13.83 8.70
N VAL A 173 19.71 13.55 9.34
CA VAL A 173 18.43 13.31 8.66
C VAL A 173 17.93 14.55 7.91
N ASP A 174 17.99 15.72 8.54
CA ASP A 174 17.53 16.96 7.90
C ASP A 174 18.47 17.41 6.76
N ALA A 175 19.79 17.27 6.96
CA ALA A 175 20.77 17.46 5.89
C ALA A 175 20.55 16.51 4.71
N PHE A 176 20.25 15.23 5.00
CA PHE A 176 19.97 14.24 3.96
C PHE A 176 18.74 14.60 3.13
N LYS A 177 17.65 15.09 3.76
CA LYS A 177 16.48 15.60 3.03
C LYS A 177 16.81 16.75 2.08
N ILE A 178 17.69 17.67 2.49
CA ILE A 178 18.13 18.78 1.63
C ILE A 178 18.92 18.25 0.44
N VAL A 179 19.83 17.30 0.66
CA VAL A 179 20.63 16.70 -0.42
C VAL A 179 19.78 15.88 -1.40
N LEU A 180 18.71 15.22 -0.93
CA LEU A 180 17.72 14.60 -1.81
C LEU A 180 17.11 15.64 -2.77
N LYS A 181 16.64 16.78 -2.25
CA LYS A 181 16.12 17.89 -3.08
C LYS A 181 17.16 18.40 -4.09
N VAL A 182 18.44 18.48 -3.71
CA VAL A 182 19.53 18.86 -4.62
C VAL A 182 19.64 17.87 -5.78
N ARG A 183 19.60 16.56 -5.50
CA ARG A 183 19.65 15.52 -6.53
C ARG A 183 18.40 15.49 -7.42
N ASP A 184 17.24 15.75 -6.84
CA ASP A 184 15.99 15.89 -7.58
C ASP A 184 16.01 17.06 -8.55
N VAL A 185 16.75 18.13 -8.22
CA VAL A 185 16.90 19.32 -9.06
C VAL A 185 18.01 19.13 -10.11
N GLU A 186 19.17 18.61 -9.73
CA GLU A 186 20.32 18.44 -10.62
C GLU A 186 21.04 17.10 -10.32
N PRO A 187 20.66 15.99 -10.97
CA PRO A 187 21.15 14.66 -10.61
C PRO A 187 22.59 14.45 -11.08
N GLY A 188 23.03 15.21 -12.09
CA GLY A 188 24.39 15.22 -12.62
C GLY A 188 25.34 16.09 -11.80
N ASN A 189 24.88 16.79 -10.76
CA ASN A 189 25.76 17.59 -9.93
C ASN A 189 26.71 16.70 -9.11
N MET A 190 28.02 16.87 -9.30
CA MET A 190 29.04 16.05 -8.64
C MET A 190 29.06 16.27 -7.13
N ASP A 191 28.95 17.52 -6.67
CA ASP A 191 29.00 17.86 -5.24
C ASP A 191 27.78 17.32 -4.49
N GLY A 192 26.58 17.44 -5.09
CA GLY A 192 25.35 16.85 -4.58
C GLY A 192 25.42 15.33 -4.53
N SER A 193 26.01 14.69 -5.54
CA SER A 193 26.25 13.24 -5.55
C SER A 193 27.26 12.79 -4.50
N LYS A 194 28.30 13.59 -4.25
CA LYS A 194 29.27 13.36 -3.18
C LYS A 194 28.61 13.47 -1.80
N ALA A 195 27.92 14.59 -1.54
CA ALA A 195 27.21 14.83 -0.29
C ALA A 195 26.15 13.74 -0.02
N PHE A 196 25.48 13.26 -1.06
CA PHE A 196 24.51 12.17 -0.93
C PHE A 196 25.16 10.87 -0.49
N ARG A 197 26.30 10.49 -1.08
CA ARG A 197 27.01 9.26 -0.69
C ARG A 197 27.50 9.31 0.74
N GLU A 198 28.05 10.45 1.16
CA GLU A 198 28.49 10.67 2.55
C GLU A 198 27.33 10.53 3.54
N LEU A 199 26.24 11.28 3.32
CA LEU A 199 25.07 11.23 4.21
C LEU A 199 24.34 9.89 4.13
N LYS A 200 24.28 9.23 2.96
CA LYS A 200 23.71 7.89 2.84
C LYS A 200 24.39 6.92 3.80
N SER A 201 25.72 6.95 3.92
CA SER A 201 26.45 6.10 4.85
C SER A 201 26.07 6.39 6.32
N GLU A 202 25.90 7.66 6.69
CA GLU A 202 25.45 8.05 8.02
C GLU A 202 24.02 7.58 8.30
N ILE A 203 23.10 7.79 7.35
CA ILE A 203 21.71 7.36 7.45
C ILE A 203 21.61 5.84 7.56
N SER A 204 22.43 5.08 6.82
CA SER A 204 22.50 3.63 6.96
C SER A 204 22.86 3.21 8.39
N SER A 205 23.83 3.87 9.03
CA SER A 205 24.18 3.60 10.43
C SER A 205 23.04 3.97 11.39
N ILE A 206 22.33 5.07 11.15
CA ILE A 206 21.16 5.47 11.95
C ILE A 206 20.03 4.45 11.81
N VAL A 207 19.77 3.96 10.59
CA VAL A 207 18.77 2.92 10.31
C VAL A 207 19.10 1.65 11.08
N GLU A 208 20.34 1.15 10.99
CA GLU A 208 20.80 -0.03 11.71
C GLU A 208 20.63 0.11 13.24
N LYS A 209 21.07 1.23 13.82
CA LYS A 209 20.90 1.52 15.24
C LYS A 209 19.43 1.57 15.67
N ARG A 210 18.57 2.18 14.86
CA ARG A 210 17.14 2.30 15.15
C ARG A 210 16.42 0.97 15.04
N ILE A 211 16.84 0.09 14.14
CA ILE A 211 16.38 -1.30 14.09
C ILE A 211 16.70 -2.01 15.41
N ALA A 212 17.94 -1.91 15.91
CA ALA A 212 18.30 -2.47 17.22
C ALA A 212 17.51 -1.83 18.39
N ALA A 213 17.23 -0.53 18.32
CA ALA A 213 16.41 0.16 19.31
C ALA A 213 14.95 -0.33 19.32
N VAL A 214 14.39 -0.72 18.16
CA VAL A 214 13.05 -1.34 18.07
C VAL A 214 13.01 -2.63 18.88
N GLU A 215 14.01 -3.50 18.78
CA GLU A 215 14.08 -4.74 19.56
C GLU A 215 14.10 -4.46 21.07
N ALA A 216 14.86 -3.46 21.50
CA ALA A 216 14.92 -3.04 22.91
C ALA A 216 13.58 -2.46 23.41
N LEU A 217 12.88 -1.69 22.58
CA LEU A 217 11.54 -1.16 22.92
C LEU A 217 10.50 -2.28 23.01
N VAL A 218 10.56 -3.26 22.10
CA VAL A 218 9.71 -4.45 22.12
C VAL A 218 9.92 -5.24 23.41
N ALA A 219 11.17 -5.46 23.82
CA ALA A 219 11.50 -6.17 25.07
C ALA A 219 10.96 -5.46 26.32
N LYS A 220 10.83 -4.13 26.29
CA LYS A 220 10.24 -3.31 27.36
C LYS A 220 8.70 -3.26 27.33
N GLY A 221 8.07 -3.77 26.26
CA GLY A 221 6.63 -3.64 26.03
C GLY A 221 6.19 -2.27 25.51
N SER A 222 7.13 -1.41 25.10
CA SER A 222 6.86 -0.08 24.51
C SER A 222 6.49 -0.21 23.03
N PHE A 223 5.42 -0.93 22.72
CA PHE A 223 5.09 -1.33 21.35
C PHE A 223 4.73 -0.17 20.42
N ASP A 224 4.04 0.85 20.90
CA ASP A 224 3.66 2.02 20.09
C ASP A 224 4.90 2.86 19.70
N GLU A 225 5.86 3.01 20.62
CA GLU A 225 7.14 3.67 20.36
C GLU A 225 8.00 2.85 19.38
N ALA A 226 8.03 1.52 19.54
CA ALA A 226 8.71 0.61 18.63
C ALA A 226 8.13 0.72 17.21
N ARG A 227 6.80 0.73 17.07
CA ARG A 227 6.11 0.91 15.79
C ARG A 227 6.43 2.26 15.15
N SER A 228 6.41 3.33 15.94
CA SER A 228 6.73 4.68 15.47
C SER A 228 8.17 4.77 14.99
N THR A 229 9.11 4.19 15.73
CA THR A 229 10.53 4.10 15.36
C THR A 229 10.70 3.33 14.06
N LEU A 230 10.03 2.18 13.92
CA LEU A 230 10.11 1.35 12.72
C LEU A 230 9.53 2.05 11.48
N SER A 231 8.50 2.89 11.65
CA SER A 231 7.97 3.71 10.56
C SER A 231 9.00 4.73 10.05
N LEU A 232 9.79 5.33 10.96
CA LEU A 232 10.87 6.25 10.59
C LEU A 232 12.01 5.50 9.87
N VAL A 233 12.34 4.30 10.34
CA VAL A 233 13.35 3.42 9.72
C VAL A 233 12.96 3.09 8.28
N LYS A 234 11.69 2.71 8.05
CA LYS A 234 11.15 2.43 6.70
C LYS A 234 11.27 3.63 5.77
N ASP A 235 10.88 4.82 6.23
CA ASP A 235 11.00 6.05 5.45
C ASP A 235 12.44 6.35 5.07
N LEU A 236 13.38 6.24 6.02
CA LEU A 236 14.80 6.46 5.76
C LEU A 236 15.39 5.42 4.81
N ASP A 237 15.09 4.14 5.00
CA ASP A 237 15.59 3.05 4.16
C ASP A 237 15.12 3.21 2.70
N SER A 238 13.85 3.56 2.50
CA SER A 238 13.31 3.82 1.15
C SER A 238 14.09 4.92 0.41
N LYS A 239 14.59 5.93 1.13
CA LYS A 239 15.35 7.06 0.57
C LYS A 239 16.82 6.73 0.31
N ILE A 240 17.38 5.69 0.94
CA ILE A 240 18.74 5.21 0.68
C ILE A 240 18.77 4.01 -0.27
N GLY A 241 17.61 3.50 -0.70
CA GLY A 241 17.48 2.47 -1.73
C GLY A 241 17.08 1.09 -1.23
N GLY A 242 16.44 0.98 -0.05
CA GLY A 242 15.84 -0.27 0.41
C GLY A 242 16.84 -1.33 0.85
N THR A 243 18.00 -0.92 1.39
CA THR A 243 19.07 -1.87 1.72
C THR A 243 18.78 -2.70 2.98
N PHE A 244 17.84 -2.27 3.82
CA PHE A 244 17.51 -2.91 5.10
C PHE A 244 16.12 -3.56 5.10
N GLU A 245 15.49 -3.75 3.93
CA GLU A 245 14.15 -4.35 3.82
C GLU A 245 14.01 -5.68 4.58
N PRO A 246 14.96 -6.64 4.49
CA PRO A 246 14.88 -7.90 5.24
C PRO A 246 14.92 -7.71 6.75
N GLU A 247 15.82 -6.86 7.26
CA GLU A 247 15.99 -6.57 8.69
C GLU A 247 14.77 -5.83 9.26
N ILE A 248 14.22 -4.89 8.49
CA ILE A 248 12.99 -4.18 8.81
C ILE A 248 11.81 -5.14 8.90
N ALA A 249 11.64 -6.02 7.89
CA ALA A 249 10.56 -7.01 7.88
C ALA A 249 10.66 -7.97 9.08
N LYS A 250 11.87 -8.44 9.39
CA LYS A 250 12.13 -9.28 10.57
C LYS A 250 11.77 -8.55 11.87
N SER A 251 12.18 -7.29 12.01
CA SER A 251 11.88 -6.47 13.20
C SER A 251 10.39 -6.18 13.34
N GLU A 252 9.70 -5.92 12.23
CA GLU A 252 8.25 -5.71 12.21
C GLU A 252 7.48 -6.96 12.61
N TYR A 253 7.87 -8.11 12.05
CA TYR A 253 7.31 -9.40 12.44
C TYR A 253 7.51 -9.66 13.93
N GLY A 254 8.74 -9.45 14.45
CA GLY A 254 9.07 -9.61 15.85
C GLY A 254 8.24 -8.71 16.77
N LEU A 255 8.09 -7.43 16.40
CA LEU A 255 7.26 -6.45 17.10
C LEU A 255 5.82 -6.94 17.24
N TYR A 256 5.16 -7.28 16.13
CA TYR A 256 3.75 -7.69 16.17
C TYR A 256 3.55 -9.03 16.86
N LEU A 257 4.48 -9.98 16.72
CA LEU A 257 4.43 -11.26 17.42
C LEU A 257 4.54 -11.07 18.93
N ALA A 258 5.48 -10.25 19.41
CA ALA A 258 5.65 -9.95 20.83
C ALA A 258 4.43 -9.20 21.39
N TRP A 259 3.88 -8.26 20.63
CA TRP A 259 2.69 -7.51 21.02
C TRP A 259 1.44 -8.40 21.11
N ALA A 260 1.30 -9.38 20.19
CA ALA A 260 0.25 -10.38 20.26
C ALA A 260 0.38 -11.24 21.53
N LYS A 261 1.59 -11.71 21.87
CA LYS A 261 1.86 -12.46 23.10
C LYS A 261 1.55 -11.62 24.36
N TYR A 262 1.84 -10.33 24.34
CA TYR A 262 1.50 -9.42 25.44
C TYR A 262 -0.02 -9.35 25.68
N TYR A 263 -0.82 -9.17 24.63
CA TYR A 263 -2.28 -9.18 24.76
C TYR A 263 -2.84 -10.56 25.11
N GLU A 264 -2.22 -11.63 24.60
CA GLU A 264 -2.56 -13.01 24.96
C GLU A 264 -2.44 -13.24 26.48
N GLY A 265 -1.31 -12.83 27.08
CA GLY A 265 -1.09 -12.96 28.52
C GLY A 265 -2.12 -12.19 29.37
N ARG A 266 -2.72 -11.14 28.80
CA ARG A 266 -3.77 -10.32 29.42
C ARG A 266 -5.19 -10.80 29.07
N LYS A 267 -5.32 -11.88 28.30
CA LYS A 267 -6.59 -12.40 27.78
C LYS A 267 -7.37 -11.39 26.92
N GLU A 268 -6.66 -10.42 26.33
CA GLU A 268 -7.25 -9.43 25.42
C GLU A 268 -7.31 -10.03 24.00
N TRP A 269 -8.10 -11.09 23.81
CA TRP A 269 -8.03 -11.97 22.63
C TRP A 269 -8.22 -11.24 21.30
N SER A 270 -9.16 -10.29 21.22
CA SER A 270 -9.40 -9.54 19.99
C SER A 270 -8.19 -8.68 19.59
N LYS A 271 -7.49 -8.09 20.57
CA LYS A 271 -6.27 -7.33 20.30
C LYS A 271 -5.10 -8.25 19.93
N ALA A 272 -4.96 -9.37 20.64
CA ALA A 272 -3.97 -10.39 20.33
C ALA A 272 -4.15 -10.92 18.89
N ASP A 273 -5.39 -11.19 18.51
CA ASP A 273 -5.77 -11.66 17.18
C ASP A 273 -5.44 -10.62 16.08
N SER A 274 -5.77 -9.35 16.30
CA SER A 274 -5.41 -8.28 15.35
C SER A 274 -3.88 -8.16 15.16
N ARG A 275 -3.11 -8.25 16.25
CA ARG A 275 -1.64 -8.18 16.18
C ARG A 275 -1.02 -9.41 15.52
N ILE A 276 -1.53 -10.61 15.77
CA ILE A 276 -0.98 -11.82 15.14
C ILE A 276 -1.27 -11.85 13.63
N HIS A 277 -2.43 -11.36 13.18
CA HIS A 277 -2.71 -11.18 11.76
C HIS A 277 -1.71 -10.20 11.11
N SER A 278 -1.37 -9.11 11.81
CA SER A 278 -0.36 -8.15 11.32
C SER A 278 1.00 -8.82 11.13
N ALA A 279 1.42 -9.69 12.06
CA ALA A 279 2.65 -10.48 11.91
C ALA A 279 2.59 -11.45 10.72
N LEU A 280 1.46 -12.16 10.54
CA LEU A 280 1.28 -13.15 9.48
C LEU A 280 1.22 -12.56 8.06
N LEU A 281 0.81 -11.29 7.93
CA LEU A 281 0.88 -10.56 6.66
C LEU A 281 2.32 -10.28 6.22
N ILE A 282 3.24 -10.15 7.17
CA ILE A 282 4.66 -9.92 6.91
C ILE A 282 5.35 -11.25 6.60
N GLN A 283 5.15 -12.25 7.48
CA GLN A 283 5.76 -13.56 7.34
C GLN A 283 4.88 -14.66 7.96
N LYS A 284 4.68 -15.75 7.22
CA LYS A 284 4.02 -16.96 7.70
C LYS A 284 4.97 -17.83 8.53
N GLY A 285 5.23 -17.40 9.76
CA GLY A 285 6.04 -18.15 10.72
C GLY A 285 5.25 -19.21 11.50
N GLY A 286 5.87 -20.35 11.78
CA GLY A 286 5.25 -21.44 12.56
C GLY A 286 4.79 -20.98 13.96
N ASP A 287 5.62 -20.17 14.63
CA ASP A 287 5.29 -19.58 15.93
C ASP A 287 4.04 -18.68 15.87
N ALA A 288 3.92 -17.87 14.82
CA ALA A 288 2.78 -16.98 14.65
C ALA A 288 1.48 -17.76 14.37
N MET A 289 1.56 -18.79 13.53
CA MET A 289 0.42 -19.68 13.26
C MET A 289 -0.02 -20.45 14.51
N ALA A 290 0.94 -20.96 15.29
CA ALA A 290 0.66 -21.65 16.55
C ALA A 290 0.00 -20.71 17.58
N LEU A 291 0.50 -19.48 17.68
CA LEU A 291 -0.10 -18.44 18.53
C LEU A 291 -1.51 -18.07 18.08
N GLN A 292 -1.74 -17.87 16.78
CA GLN A 292 -3.07 -17.60 16.22
C GLN A 292 -4.07 -18.69 16.59
N LYS A 293 -3.68 -19.97 16.43
CA LYS A 293 -4.54 -21.10 16.83
C LYS A 293 -4.84 -21.10 18.32
N ARG A 294 -3.84 -20.78 19.16
CA ARG A 294 -4.01 -20.74 20.62
C ARG A 294 -4.91 -19.60 21.06
N ILE A 295 -4.74 -18.39 20.51
CA ILE A 295 -5.63 -17.23 20.73
C ILE A 295 -7.06 -17.59 20.32
N ALA A 296 -7.25 -18.15 19.13
CA ALA A 296 -8.57 -18.53 18.64
C ALA A 296 -9.25 -19.58 19.54
N SER A 297 -8.50 -20.59 19.99
CA SER A 297 -8.99 -21.63 20.91
C SER A 297 -9.37 -21.05 22.28
N ALA A 298 -8.53 -20.16 22.83
CA ALA A 298 -8.76 -19.52 24.12
C ALA A 298 -9.98 -18.58 24.07
N ALA A 299 -10.10 -17.76 23.01
CA ALA A 299 -11.25 -16.91 22.77
C ALA A 299 -12.55 -17.73 22.68
N ALA A 300 -12.55 -18.81 21.90
CA ALA A 300 -13.70 -19.69 21.77
C ALA A 300 -14.05 -20.43 23.09
N ALA A 301 -13.06 -20.71 23.94
CA ALA A 301 -13.31 -21.28 25.26
C ALA A 301 -13.95 -20.26 26.22
N GLU A 302 -13.51 -19.00 26.17
CA GLU A 302 -14.11 -17.93 26.96
C GLU A 302 -15.56 -17.63 26.54
N GLU A 303 -15.82 -17.59 25.23
CA GLU A 303 -17.19 -17.41 24.71
C GLU A 303 -18.12 -18.55 25.11
N ARG A 304 -17.63 -19.80 25.13
CA ARG A 304 -18.41 -20.95 25.62
C ARG A 304 -18.67 -20.91 27.12
N GLY A 305 -17.86 -20.19 27.89
CA GLY A 305 -17.94 -20.20 29.34
C GLY A 305 -17.59 -21.55 29.97
N SER A 306 -17.61 -21.61 31.31
CA SER A 306 -17.26 -22.82 32.08
C SER A 306 -18.31 -23.93 32.02
N SER A 307 -19.50 -23.63 31.50
CA SER A 307 -20.62 -24.58 31.39
C SER A 307 -21.47 -24.27 30.17
N PHE A 308 -22.26 -25.26 29.72
CA PHE A 308 -23.23 -25.06 28.65
C PHE A 308 -24.19 -23.89 28.93
N GLY A 309 -24.65 -23.75 30.18
CA GLY A 309 -25.51 -22.64 30.60
C GLY A 309 -24.83 -21.28 30.49
N ALA A 310 -23.55 -21.16 30.85
CA ALA A 310 -22.79 -19.93 30.66
C ALA A 310 -22.64 -19.58 29.18
N GLY A 311 -22.41 -20.58 28.33
CA GLY A 311 -22.39 -20.42 26.87
C GLY A 311 -23.72 -19.93 26.31
N LEU A 312 -24.85 -20.42 26.82
CA LEU A 312 -26.17 -19.92 26.43
C LEU A 312 -26.38 -18.45 26.81
N VAL A 313 -25.95 -18.03 28.01
CA VAL A 313 -26.03 -16.61 28.41
C VAL A 313 -25.22 -15.72 27.45
N ASN A 314 -24.01 -16.16 27.08
CA ASN A 314 -23.20 -15.44 26.10
C ASN A 314 -23.85 -15.41 24.71
N LEU A 315 -24.43 -16.52 24.28
CA LEU A 315 -25.15 -16.64 23.01
C LEU A 315 -26.36 -15.69 22.98
N ASP A 316 -27.18 -15.68 24.03
CA ASP A 316 -28.35 -14.82 24.14
C ASP A 316 -27.96 -13.34 24.10
N ARG A 317 -26.85 -12.97 24.77
CA ARG A 317 -26.29 -11.62 24.69
C ARG A 317 -25.88 -11.23 23.27
N TYR A 318 -25.21 -12.12 22.52
CA TYR A 318 -24.81 -11.84 21.13
C TYR A 318 -26.01 -11.73 20.19
N ILE A 319 -27.05 -12.52 20.41
CA ILE A 319 -28.31 -12.40 19.66
C ILE A 319 -28.94 -11.04 19.96
N ALA A 320 -29.02 -10.65 21.24
CA ALA A 320 -29.61 -9.38 21.65
C ALA A 320 -28.81 -8.15 21.18
N SER A 321 -27.49 -8.22 21.10
CA SER A 321 -26.64 -7.13 20.58
C SER A 321 -26.58 -7.06 19.05
N GLY A 322 -27.23 -7.99 18.34
CA GLY A 322 -27.19 -8.07 16.88
C GLY A 322 -25.87 -8.63 16.32
N GLU A 323 -24.98 -9.16 17.17
CA GLU A 323 -23.72 -9.80 16.77
C GLU A 323 -23.94 -11.23 16.25
N LEU A 324 -24.84 -11.38 15.27
CA LEU A 324 -25.36 -12.68 14.85
C LEU A 324 -24.29 -13.63 14.29
N LEU A 325 -23.22 -13.12 13.67
CA LEU A 325 -22.08 -13.95 13.22
C LEU A 325 -21.26 -14.52 14.39
N ARG A 326 -21.18 -13.82 15.53
CA ARG A 326 -20.57 -14.37 16.75
C ARG A 326 -21.51 -15.37 17.40
N ALA A 327 -22.80 -15.05 17.47
CA ALA A 327 -23.84 -15.97 17.93
C ALA A 327 -23.81 -17.29 17.14
N GLN A 328 -23.73 -17.25 15.81
CA GLN A 328 -23.70 -18.44 14.95
C GLN A 328 -22.48 -19.33 15.23
N ARG A 329 -21.30 -18.72 15.38
CA ARG A 329 -20.06 -19.46 15.70
C ARG A 329 -20.14 -20.10 17.07
N LEU A 330 -20.65 -19.39 18.07
CA LEU A 330 -20.83 -19.93 19.43
C LEU A 330 -21.87 -21.05 19.44
N LEU A 331 -23.00 -20.88 18.76
CA LEU A 331 -24.05 -21.90 18.60
C LEU A 331 -23.48 -23.17 17.96
N ALA A 332 -22.74 -23.04 16.86
CA ALA A 332 -22.07 -24.17 16.21
C ALA A 332 -21.05 -24.86 17.14
N SER A 333 -20.32 -24.09 17.94
CA SER A 333 -19.36 -24.62 18.92
C SER A 333 -20.06 -25.41 20.03
N LEU A 334 -21.10 -24.84 20.66
CA LEU A 334 -21.91 -25.50 21.68
C LEU A 334 -22.59 -26.76 21.13
N SER A 335 -23.13 -26.69 19.90
CA SER A 335 -23.77 -27.82 19.21
C SER A 335 -22.84 -28.99 18.97
N LYS A 336 -21.54 -28.73 18.69
CA LYS A 336 -20.53 -29.78 18.51
C LYS A 336 -20.18 -30.48 19.82
N THR A 337 -20.28 -29.77 20.95
CA THR A 337 -19.89 -30.30 22.26
C THR A 337 -21.02 -30.96 23.04
N THR A 338 -22.28 -30.69 22.70
CA THR A 338 -23.43 -31.27 23.42
C THR A 338 -23.92 -32.59 22.81
N SER A 339 -24.08 -33.59 23.68
CA SER A 339 -24.70 -34.88 23.36
C SER A 339 -26.13 -35.01 23.89
N LYS A 340 -26.59 -34.09 24.74
CA LYS A 340 -27.90 -34.19 25.39
C LYS A 340 -29.01 -33.63 24.50
N SER A 341 -30.11 -34.36 24.39
CA SER A 341 -31.27 -33.94 23.60
C SER A 341 -31.88 -32.63 24.11
N SER A 342 -31.95 -32.42 25.43
CA SER A 342 -32.46 -31.19 26.03
C SER A 342 -31.61 -29.95 25.70
N GLU A 343 -30.29 -30.08 25.73
CA GLU A 343 -29.35 -29.01 25.37
C GLU A 343 -29.44 -28.66 23.87
N ARG A 344 -29.63 -29.66 23.00
CA ARG A 344 -29.90 -29.42 21.57
C ARG A 344 -31.20 -28.65 21.34
N ALA A 345 -32.26 -28.98 22.06
CA ALA A 345 -33.54 -28.27 21.97
C ALA A 345 -33.41 -26.78 22.34
N GLU A 346 -32.58 -26.45 23.35
CA GLU A 346 -32.28 -25.06 23.70
C GLU A 346 -31.50 -24.32 22.60
N LEU A 347 -30.51 -24.97 21.97
CA LEU A 347 -29.79 -24.39 20.82
C LEU A 347 -30.70 -24.18 19.61
N ASP A 348 -31.62 -25.12 19.33
CA ASP A 348 -32.57 -25.00 18.24
C ASP A 348 -33.54 -23.82 18.45
N LYS A 349 -33.90 -23.54 19.71
CA LYS A 349 -34.66 -22.33 20.05
C LYS A 349 -33.87 -21.06 19.70
N ARG A 350 -32.57 -20.99 20.01
CA ARG A 350 -31.73 -19.82 19.67
C ARG A 350 -31.48 -19.71 18.17
N ARG A 351 -31.35 -20.83 17.46
CA ARG A 351 -31.24 -20.83 16.00
C ARG A 351 -32.45 -20.15 15.36
N ARG A 352 -33.66 -20.47 15.82
CA ARG A 352 -34.89 -19.78 15.37
C ARG A 352 -34.87 -18.29 15.67
N GLN A 353 -34.50 -17.88 16.89
CA GLN A 353 -34.37 -16.47 17.25
C GLN A 353 -33.40 -15.71 16.34
N MET A 354 -32.29 -16.35 15.95
CA MET A 354 -31.35 -15.75 15.00
C MET A 354 -31.93 -15.61 13.59
N VAL A 355 -32.67 -16.60 13.11
CA VAL A 355 -33.38 -16.55 11.81
C VAL A 355 -34.45 -15.45 11.83
N ASP A 356 -35.20 -15.32 12.92
CA ASP A 356 -36.20 -14.26 13.08
C ASP A 356 -35.57 -12.86 13.03
N ALA A 357 -34.34 -12.72 13.54
CA ALA A 357 -33.58 -11.47 13.48
C ALA A 357 -33.06 -11.13 12.07
N LEU A 358 -33.05 -12.08 11.13
CA LEU A 358 -32.54 -11.84 9.77
C LEU A 358 -33.43 -10.89 8.97
N ALA A 359 -34.73 -10.81 9.24
CA ALA A 359 -35.66 -9.98 8.47
C ALA A 359 -35.25 -8.49 8.44
N GLY A 360 -34.79 -7.98 9.57
CA GLY A 360 -34.28 -6.61 9.68
C GLY A 360 -32.96 -6.39 8.92
N ILE A 361 -32.05 -7.38 8.96
CA ILE A 361 -30.76 -7.29 8.27
C ILE A 361 -30.94 -7.42 6.76
N TYR A 362 -31.77 -8.37 6.33
CA TYR A 362 -32.10 -8.59 4.93
C TYR A 362 -32.78 -7.35 4.31
N SER A 363 -33.78 -6.79 4.98
CA SER A 363 -34.45 -5.57 4.49
C SER A 363 -33.48 -4.37 4.39
N SER A 364 -32.57 -4.21 5.36
CA SER A 364 -31.50 -3.21 5.30
C SER A 364 -30.51 -3.47 4.16
N ALA A 365 -30.15 -4.73 3.91
CA ALA A 365 -29.27 -5.14 2.82
C ALA A 365 -29.88 -4.83 1.45
N VAL A 366 -31.17 -5.13 1.25
CA VAL A 366 -31.92 -4.79 0.04
C VAL A 366 -32.00 -3.28 -0.15
N ALA A 367 -32.25 -2.52 0.93
CA ALA A 367 -32.27 -1.06 0.88
C ALA A 367 -30.89 -0.48 0.50
N ALA A 368 -29.80 -1.01 1.06
CA ALA A 368 -28.44 -0.63 0.71
C ALA A 368 -28.11 -0.96 -0.75
N TYR A 369 -28.52 -2.14 -1.22
CA TYR A 369 -28.35 -2.54 -2.62
C TYR A 369 -29.09 -1.60 -3.59
N ARG A 370 -30.33 -1.24 -3.27
CA ARG A 370 -31.14 -0.30 -4.07
C ARG A 370 -30.57 1.13 -4.04
N ALA A 371 -29.94 1.52 -2.95
CA ALA A 371 -29.24 2.80 -2.81
C ALA A 371 -27.80 2.78 -3.36
N GLU A 372 -27.42 1.73 -4.10
CA GLU A 372 -26.09 1.55 -4.70
C GLU A 372 -24.92 1.55 -3.69
N ARG A 373 -25.22 1.35 -2.41
CA ARG A 373 -24.23 1.15 -1.35
C ARG A 373 -23.81 -0.33 -1.32
N PHE A 374 -23.18 -0.80 -2.39
CA PHE A 374 -22.93 -2.23 -2.60
C PHE A 374 -22.03 -2.84 -1.54
N LYS A 375 -21.04 -2.11 -1.02
CA LYS A 375 -20.19 -2.58 0.08
C LYS A 375 -20.99 -2.91 1.35
N ASP A 376 -21.90 -2.01 1.74
CA ASP A 376 -22.79 -2.20 2.89
C ASP A 376 -23.74 -3.38 2.65
N ALA A 377 -24.30 -3.47 1.43
CA ALA A 377 -25.17 -4.56 1.02
C ALA A 377 -24.46 -5.91 1.07
N VAL A 378 -23.23 -6.01 0.56
CA VAL A 378 -22.41 -7.23 0.61
C VAL A 378 -22.20 -7.67 2.06
N THR A 379 -21.79 -6.77 2.96
CA THR A 379 -21.58 -7.12 4.37
C THR A 379 -22.86 -7.62 5.05
N ALA A 380 -24.00 -6.99 4.77
CA ALA A 380 -25.28 -7.40 5.35
C ALA A 380 -25.77 -8.74 4.77
N PHE A 381 -25.70 -8.96 3.45
CA PHE A 381 -26.07 -10.24 2.84
C PHE A 381 -25.14 -11.39 3.23
N GLU A 382 -23.83 -11.14 3.41
CA GLU A 382 -22.90 -12.14 3.96
C GLU A 382 -23.34 -12.62 5.35
N THR A 383 -23.85 -11.71 6.17
CA THR A 383 -24.39 -12.06 7.49
C THR A 383 -25.61 -12.95 7.37
N VAL A 384 -26.56 -12.60 6.51
CA VAL A 384 -27.78 -13.39 6.26
C VAL A 384 -27.42 -14.79 5.78
N VAL A 385 -26.63 -14.90 4.71
CA VAL A 385 -26.23 -16.17 4.09
C VAL A 385 -25.40 -17.05 5.03
N ALA A 386 -24.58 -16.46 5.90
CA ALA A 386 -23.79 -17.22 6.87
C ALA A 386 -24.64 -17.86 7.98
N ILE A 387 -25.83 -17.31 8.27
CA ILE A 387 -26.75 -17.81 9.28
C ILE A 387 -27.73 -18.79 8.65
N ASP A 388 -28.31 -18.41 7.52
CA ASP A 388 -29.20 -19.23 6.70
C ASP A 388 -28.95 -18.93 5.22
N SER A 389 -28.29 -19.88 4.54
CA SER A 389 -27.97 -19.77 3.12
C SER A 389 -29.20 -19.86 2.21
N THR A 390 -30.34 -20.28 2.74
CA THR A 390 -31.62 -20.41 2.03
C THR A 390 -32.61 -19.29 2.35
N TYR A 391 -32.16 -18.26 3.08
CA TYR A 391 -33.01 -17.14 3.48
C TYR A 391 -33.37 -16.29 2.26
N GLU A 392 -34.62 -16.43 1.81
CA GLU A 392 -35.18 -15.73 0.65
C GLU A 392 -34.26 -15.85 -0.58
N ASP A 393 -33.86 -14.72 -1.16
CA ASP A 393 -32.94 -14.60 -2.30
C ASP A 393 -31.61 -13.93 -1.90
N ALA A 394 -31.26 -13.95 -0.61
CA ALA A 394 -30.06 -13.29 -0.07
C ALA A 394 -28.75 -13.72 -0.76
N ALA A 395 -28.63 -15.01 -1.11
CA ALA A 395 -27.45 -15.53 -1.82
C ALA A 395 -27.32 -14.96 -3.24
N GLU A 396 -28.45 -14.81 -3.95
CA GLU A 396 -28.47 -14.22 -5.28
C GLU A 396 -28.17 -12.71 -5.22
N TYR A 397 -28.75 -11.99 -4.26
CA TYR A 397 -28.42 -10.59 -4.04
C TYR A 397 -26.96 -10.38 -3.64
N LEU A 398 -26.38 -11.27 -2.84
CA LEU A 398 -24.96 -11.21 -2.48
C LEU A 398 -24.06 -11.28 -3.73
N ASP A 399 -24.32 -12.22 -4.63
CA ASP A 399 -23.56 -12.38 -5.87
C ASP A 399 -23.69 -11.16 -6.79
N LYS A 400 -24.93 -10.64 -6.95
CA LYS A 400 -25.19 -9.41 -7.69
C LYS A 400 -24.48 -8.20 -7.07
N ALA A 401 -24.50 -8.07 -5.75
CA ALA A 401 -23.86 -6.96 -5.03
C ALA A 401 -22.33 -7.02 -5.16
N ARG A 402 -21.72 -8.20 -5.04
CA ARG A 402 -20.28 -8.40 -5.27
C ARG A 402 -19.87 -8.07 -6.69
N THR A 403 -20.64 -8.50 -7.68
CA THR A 403 -20.38 -8.19 -9.10
C THR A 403 -20.40 -6.68 -9.35
N LYS A 404 -21.41 -5.97 -8.83
CA LYS A 404 -21.50 -4.51 -8.95
C LYS A 404 -20.39 -3.79 -8.17
N GLN A 405 -20.06 -4.23 -6.96
CA GLN A 405 -18.94 -3.65 -6.19
C GLN A 405 -17.62 -3.83 -6.95
N LYS A 406 -17.36 -5.03 -7.49
CA LYS A 406 -16.15 -5.30 -8.27
C LYS A 406 -16.06 -4.41 -9.52
N LEU A 407 -17.20 -4.12 -10.16
CA LEU A 407 -17.25 -3.18 -11.28
C LEU A 407 -16.88 -1.75 -10.82
N LEU A 408 -17.43 -1.28 -9.69
CA LEU A 408 -17.08 0.03 -9.14
C LEU A 408 -15.61 0.12 -8.74
N ASP A 409 -15.03 -0.94 -8.19
CA ASP A 409 -13.61 -0.96 -7.82
C ASP A 409 -12.67 -0.94 -9.04
N GLN A 410 -13.20 -1.15 -10.26
CA GLN A 410 -12.46 -1.10 -11.53
C GLN A 410 -12.51 0.26 -12.23
N TYR A 411 -13.39 1.17 -11.80
CA TYR A 411 -13.53 2.55 -12.31
C TYR A 411 -13.02 3.55 -11.28
#